data_AF-A0A5C8J9D8-F1
#
_entry.id   AF-A0A5C8J9D8-F1
#
_cell.length_a   1.000
_cell.length_b   1.000
_cell.length_c   1.000
_cell.angle_alpha   90.00
_cell.angle_beta   90.00
_cell.angle_gamma   90.00
#
_symmetry.space_group_name_H-M   'P 1'
#
loop_
_entity.id
_entity.type
_entity.pdbx_description
1 polymer ?
#
loop_
_entity_poly.entity_id
_entity_poly.type
_entity_poly.pdbx_seq_one_letter_code
_entity_poly.pdbx_strand_id
1 'polypeptide(L)'
;MALTDPYKQSRALGELFNEVGQSAVGLGYSAASLVKPAAGAVRFVGENAFTGPVQGGRRAQLGAVGDLSRVSNGIRLDPRLPEPGAGLDYTPQLIDSSNPRIANSHRVGYAEELRLANELAGLPETAVVMYGNRVTLNGADVISLNTRTGEVTLWDNKFRSALTSIKPSNTFKPSLEGYSDSLRGASEQAQEHIRNSTTVSESVRLNALEALENGNFSTNTVGSGGSRNSNVIRFVNGLPVQ
;
A
#
# COMPACT_ATOMS: atom_id res chain seq x y z
N MET A 1 13.84 3.27 18.10
CA MET A 1 14.05 1.83 17.84
C MET A 1 13.65 1.56 16.40
N ALA A 2 14.61 1.30 15.50
CA ALA A 2 14.29 0.93 14.12
C ALA A 2 13.78 -0.52 14.12
N LEU A 3 12.51 -0.73 13.77
CA LEU A 3 11.95 -2.06 13.58
C LEU A 3 12.52 -2.60 12.27
N THR A 4 13.66 -3.31 12.31
CA THR A 4 14.26 -3.95 11.14
C THR A 4 13.63 -5.30 10.80
N ASP A 5 12.60 -5.69 11.54
CA ASP A 5 11.90 -6.97 11.42
C ASP A 5 10.53 -6.74 10.74
N PRO A 6 10.35 -7.19 9.49
CA PRO A 6 9.09 -7.06 8.76
C PRO A 6 7.88 -7.65 9.49
N TYR A 7 8.09 -8.66 10.35
CA TYR A 7 7.04 -9.23 11.19
C TYR A 7 6.56 -8.22 12.25
N LYS A 8 7.50 -7.52 12.89
CA LYS A 8 7.18 -6.48 13.88
C LYS A 8 6.62 -5.22 13.22
N GLN A 9 7.08 -4.87 12.02
CA GLN A 9 6.50 -3.78 11.23
C GLN A 9 5.05 -4.08 10.82
N SER A 10 4.77 -5.30 10.34
CA SER A 10 3.42 -5.74 9.98
C SER A 10 2.47 -5.74 11.18
N ARG A 11 2.94 -6.17 12.35
CA ARG A 11 2.18 -6.07 13.61
C ARG A 11 1.94 -4.63 14.02
N ALA A 12 2.96 -3.77 13.92
CA ALA A 12 2.84 -2.35 14.23
C ALA A 12 1.88 -1.63 13.26
N LEU A 13 1.82 -2.02 11.98
CA LEU A 13 0.79 -1.53 11.05
C LEU A 13 -0.62 -1.97 11.47
N GLY A 14 -0.79 -3.24 11.87
CA GLY A 14 -2.06 -3.71 12.44
C GLY A 14 -2.49 -2.90 13.66
N GLU A 15 -1.54 -2.51 14.51
CA GLU A 15 -1.75 -1.60 15.65
C GLU A 15 -2.00 -0.14 15.23
N LEU A 16 -1.36 0.36 14.16
CA LEU A 16 -1.60 1.70 13.60
C LEU A 16 -3.03 1.81 13.03
N PHE A 17 -3.50 0.78 12.32
CA PHE A 17 -4.91 0.67 11.92
C PHE A 17 -5.87 0.63 13.12
N ASN A 18 -5.39 0.16 14.29
CA ASN A 18 -6.15 0.20 15.54
C ASN A 18 -6.26 1.64 16.10
N GLU A 19 -5.21 2.45 16.00
CA GLU A 19 -5.17 3.82 16.53
C GLU A 19 -5.87 4.85 15.61
N VAL A 20 -5.60 4.84 14.30
CA VAL A 20 -6.26 5.72 13.32
C VAL A 20 -7.77 5.44 13.26
N GLY A 21 -8.16 4.18 13.45
CA GLY A 21 -9.56 3.78 13.56
C GLY A 21 -10.29 4.37 14.78
N GLN A 22 -9.59 4.75 15.85
CA GLN A 22 -10.19 5.44 17.01
C GLN A 22 -10.32 6.95 16.77
N SER A 23 -9.33 7.57 16.10
CA SER A 23 -9.35 9.01 15.81
C SER A 23 -10.44 9.42 14.82
N ALA A 24 -10.79 8.55 13.87
CA ALA A 24 -11.85 8.81 12.89
C ALA A 24 -13.28 8.58 13.43
N VAL A 25 -13.44 7.73 14.46
CA VAL A 25 -14.75 7.45 15.07
C VAL A 25 -15.10 8.48 16.17
N GLY A 26 -14.13 9.22 16.68
CA GLY A 26 -14.32 10.29 17.68
C GLY A 26 -14.86 11.62 17.14
N LEU A 27 -14.95 11.82 15.82
CA LEU A 27 -15.45 13.05 15.21
C LEU A 27 -16.68 12.75 14.35
N GLY A 28 -17.83 12.62 15.02
CA GLY A 28 -19.14 12.53 14.38
C GLY A 28 -19.43 13.78 13.55
N TYR A 29 -19.20 13.71 12.25
CA TYR A 29 -19.78 14.65 11.30
C TYR A 29 -21.08 14.06 10.75
N SER A 30 -22.20 14.61 11.23
CA SER A 30 -23.51 14.40 10.62
C SER A 30 -23.53 15.09 9.26
N ALA A 31 -24.00 14.34 8.26
CA ALA A 31 -24.21 14.84 6.91
C ALA A 31 -25.45 15.74 6.86
N ALA A 32 -25.27 17.04 7.08
CA ALA A 32 -26.22 18.07 6.68
C ALA A 32 -25.54 19.44 6.70
N SER A 33 -24.98 19.87 5.56
CA SER A 33 -24.91 21.27 5.08
C SER A 33 -24.00 21.36 3.86
N LEU A 34 -24.61 21.27 2.68
CA LEU A 34 -24.01 21.65 1.41
C LEU A 34 -24.15 23.17 1.26
N VAL A 35 -23.06 23.93 1.29
CA VAL A 35 -22.97 25.27 0.69
C VAL A 35 -21.63 25.42 -0.05
N LYS A 36 -21.73 25.98 -1.26
CA LYS A 36 -20.72 26.17 -2.33
C LYS A 36 -19.48 27.01 -1.94
N PRO A 37 -18.41 27.00 -2.77
CA PRO A 37 -17.05 27.36 -2.34
C PRO A 37 -16.80 28.87 -2.40
N ALA A 38 -15.99 29.37 -1.45
CA ALA A 38 -15.40 30.69 -1.52
C ALA A 38 -13.87 30.54 -1.57
N ALA A 39 -13.28 31.14 -2.59
CA ALA A 39 -11.84 31.33 -2.73
C ALA A 39 -11.29 32.10 -1.52
N GLY A 40 -10.24 31.56 -0.91
CA GLY A 40 -9.56 32.19 0.23
C GLY A 40 -8.08 31.87 0.18
N ALA A 41 -7.29 32.86 -0.23
CA ALA A 41 -5.85 32.83 -0.24
C ALA A 41 -5.28 32.53 1.15
N VAL A 42 -4.40 31.53 1.26
CA VAL A 42 -3.52 31.37 2.42
C VAL A 42 -2.16 31.94 2.05
N ARG A 43 -1.82 33.05 2.71
CA ARG A 43 -0.54 33.76 2.63
C ARG A 43 0.58 32.90 3.22
N PHE A 44 1.68 32.81 2.48
CA PHE A 44 2.99 32.45 3.03
C PHE A 44 3.47 33.53 4.00
N VAL A 45 3.86 33.14 5.21
CA VAL A 45 4.77 33.92 6.08
C VAL A 45 5.67 32.93 6.80
N GLY A 46 6.98 33.05 6.58
CA GLY A 46 7.98 32.25 7.28
C GLY A 46 9.40 32.35 6.72
N GLU A 47 9.82 33.49 6.17
CA GLU A 47 11.25 33.79 6.00
C GLU A 47 11.73 34.58 7.22
N ASN A 48 12.74 34.04 7.92
CA ASN A 48 13.95 34.74 8.39
C ASN A 48 14.54 34.09 9.66
N ALA A 49 15.56 33.26 9.49
CA ALA A 49 16.61 33.07 10.51
C ALA A 49 17.87 32.45 9.87
N PHE A 50 18.72 33.30 9.28
CA PHE A 50 20.19 33.33 9.39
C PHE A 50 20.83 33.92 8.13
N THR A 51 21.35 35.13 8.28
CA THR A 51 22.22 35.84 7.34
C THR A 51 23.69 35.52 7.63
N GLY A 52 24.41 35.04 6.63
CA GLY A 52 25.87 35.03 6.58
C GLY A 52 26.34 34.78 5.14
N PRO A 53 27.29 35.56 4.59
CA PRO A 53 27.73 35.37 3.21
C PRO A 53 28.90 34.38 3.17
N VAL A 54 28.73 33.24 2.50
CA VAL A 54 29.86 32.46 2.00
C VAL A 54 29.62 32.17 0.53
N GLN A 55 30.46 32.79 -0.29
CA GLN A 55 30.67 32.51 -1.70
C GLN A 55 31.00 31.03 -1.92
N GLY A 56 30.44 30.46 -2.99
CA GLY A 56 30.92 29.20 -3.58
C GLY A 56 29.85 28.11 -3.58
N GLY A 57 29.32 27.80 -4.76
CA GLY A 57 28.47 26.61 -4.95
C GLY A 57 27.22 26.77 -5.81
N ARG A 58 27.15 27.71 -6.75
CA ARG A 58 26.11 27.67 -7.81
C ARG A 58 26.48 26.61 -8.86
N ARG A 59 26.28 25.33 -8.54
CA ARG A 59 26.15 24.21 -9.50
C ARG A 59 25.76 22.93 -8.77
N ALA A 60 24.47 22.79 -8.49
CA ALA A 60 23.71 21.54 -8.52
C ALA A 60 22.29 21.84 -8.05
N GLN A 61 21.32 21.07 -8.54
CA GLN A 61 19.90 21.11 -8.17
C GLN A 61 19.05 22.21 -8.83
N LEU A 62 19.23 22.38 -10.13
CA LEU A 62 18.09 22.46 -11.05
C LEU A 62 17.77 21.02 -11.47
N GLY A 63 16.94 20.34 -10.68
CA GLY A 63 16.54 18.96 -10.93
C GLY A 63 15.39 18.58 -10.01
N ALA A 64 14.19 18.50 -10.59
CA ALA A 64 12.93 18.04 -10.00
C ALA A 64 12.24 18.97 -8.99
N VAL A 65 11.72 20.11 -9.46
CA VAL A 65 10.42 20.58 -8.96
C VAL A 65 9.34 19.87 -9.78
N GLY A 66 9.12 18.59 -9.48
CA GLY A 66 7.90 17.89 -9.86
C GLY A 66 6.87 18.13 -8.77
N ASP A 67 6.19 19.27 -8.80
CA ASP A 67 4.88 19.34 -8.12
C ASP A 67 3.87 18.52 -8.94
N LEU A 68 2.67 18.35 -8.38
CA LEU A 68 1.41 17.86 -8.92
C LEU A 68 0.99 16.55 -8.28
N SER A 69 0.27 16.68 -7.16
CA SER A 69 -0.42 15.61 -6.45
C SER A 69 -1.02 14.58 -7.42
N ARG A 70 -0.36 13.43 -7.57
CA ARG A 70 -0.94 12.29 -8.28
C ARG A 70 -2.14 11.85 -7.46
N VAL A 71 -3.33 11.90 -8.06
CA VAL A 71 -4.57 11.47 -7.42
C VAL A 71 -5.15 10.33 -8.24
N SER A 72 -5.53 9.25 -7.58
CA SER A 72 -6.28 8.15 -8.21
C SER A 72 -7.46 7.79 -7.31
N ASN A 73 -8.64 7.65 -7.92
CA ASN A 73 -9.90 7.39 -7.21
C ASN A 73 -10.13 8.30 -5.97
N GLY A 74 -9.75 9.58 -6.08
CA GLY A 74 -9.86 10.57 -4.99
C GLY A 74 -8.79 10.48 -3.88
N ILE A 75 -7.83 9.56 -3.99
CA ILE A 75 -6.72 9.39 -3.03
C ILE A 75 -5.46 10.03 -3.60
N ARG A 76 -4.86 10.96 -2.85
CA ARG A 76 -3.52 11.49 -3.16
C ARG A 76 -2.48 10.40 -2.91
N LEU A 77 -1.66 10.14 -3.91
CA LEU A 77 -0.64 9.09 -3.88
C LEU A 77 0.69 9.65 -3.37
N ASP A 78 1.40 8.83 -2.61
CA ASP A 78 2.77 9.10 -2.18
C ASP A 78 3.69 9.17 -3.42
N PRO A 79 4.57 10.18 -3.53
CA PRO A 79 5.42 10.36 -4.70
C PRO A 79 6.42 9.21 -4.93
N ARG A 80 6.68 8.36 -3.93
CA ARG A 80 7.55 7.19 -4.05
C ARG A 80 6.86 5.99 -4.69
N LEU A 81 5.54 6.01 -4.81
CA LEU A 81 4.80 4.92 -5.43
C LEU A 81 5.00 4.91 -6.96
N PRO A 82 5.11 3.73 -7.59
CA PRO A 82 5.03 3.60 -9.06
C PRO A 82 3.64 4.02 -9.55
N GLU A 83 3.34 3.97 -10.85
CA GLU A 83 1.95 4.13 -11.29
C GLU A 83 1.08 2.94 -10.83
N PRO A 84 -0.21 3.18 -10.48
CA PRO A 84 -1.14 2.08 -10.20
C PRO A 84 -1.27 1.17 -11.42
N GLY A 85 -1.39 -0.14 -11.22
CA GLY A 85 -1.48 -1.12 -12.32
C GLY A 85 -2.68 -0.88 -13.25
N ALA A 86 -3.77 -0.31 -12.74
CA ALA A 86 -4.94 0.07 -13.54
C ALA A 86 -4.81 1.42 -14.26
N GLY A 87 -3.79 2.21 -13.93
CA GLY A 87 -3.60 3.61 -14.35
C GLY A 87 -4.24 4.62 -13.39
N LEU A 88 -3.78 5.87 -13.43
CA LEU A 88 -4.23 6.94 -12.53
C LEU A 88 -5.73 7.26 -12.66
N ASP A 89 -6.25 7.22 -13.89
CA ASP A 89 -7.63 7.59 -14.22
C ASP A 89 -8.64 6.45 -13.99
N TYR A 90 -8.18 5.29 -13.52
CA TYR A 90 -9.06 4.17 -13.28
C TYR A 90 -10.00 4.43 -12.10
N THR A 91 -11.29 4.18 -12.34
CA THR A 91 -12.32 4.16 -11.31
C THR A 91 -13.15 2.89 -11.48
N PRO A 92 -13.23 2.01 -10.48
CA PRO A 92 -14.07 0.82 -10.56
C PRO A 92 -15.53 1.14 -10.89
N GLN A 93 -16.12 0.33 -11.75
CA GLN A 93 -17.56 0.36 -12.00
C GLN A 93 -18.32 -0.08 -10.75
N LEU A 94 -19.53 0.46 -10.59
CA LEU A 94 -20.44 0.03 -9.55
C LEU A 94 -20.97 -1.37 -9.88
N ILE A 95 -21.16 -2.20 -8.85
CA ILE A 95 -21.89 -3.46 -9.00
C ILE A 95 -23.36 -3.13 -9.15
N ASP A 96 -24.05 -3.81 -10.08
CA ASP A 96 -25.50 -3.73 -10.19
C ASP A 96 -26.15 -4.37 -8.95
N SER A 97 -26.55 -3.54 -8.00
CA SER A 97 -27.18 -3.96 -6.76
C SER A 97 -28.02 -2.83 -6.18
N SER A 98 -29.22 -3.16 -5.71
CA SER A 98 -30.06 -2.24 -4.93
C SER A 98 -29.49 -1.91 -3.55
N ASN A 99 -28.50 -2.67 -3.07
CA ASN A 99 -27.81 -2.40 -1.82
C ASN A 99 -26.60 -1.47 -2.08
N PRO A 100 -26.62 -0.22 -1.59
CA PRO A 100 -25.55 0.75 -1.85
C PRO A 100 -24.16 0.28 -1.37
N ARG A 101 -24.10 -0.57 -0.34
CA ARG A 101 -22.82 -1.11 0.17
C ARG A 101 -22.21 -2.11 -0.81
N ILE A 102 -23.04 -2.96 -1.42
CA ILE A 102 -22.60 -3.92 -2.44
C ILE A 102 -22.24 -3.15 -3.72
N ALA A 103 -23.10 -2.23 -4.15
CA ALA A 103 -22.88 -1.42 -5.34
C ALA A 103 -21.53 -0.68 -5.33
N ASN A 104 -21.15 -0.13 -4.17
CA ASN A 104 -19.89 0.63 -4.01
C ASN A 104 -18.68 -0.21 -3.57
N SER A 105 -18.86 -1.52 -3.32
CA SER A 105 -17.83 -2.35 -2.68
C SER A 105 -16.50 -2.37 -3.43
N HIS A 106 -16.52 -2.43 -4.76
CA HIS A 106 -15.32 -2.35 -5.60
C HIS A 106 -14.59 -1.01 -5.49
N ARG A 107 -15.33 0.11 -5.46
CA ARG A 107 -14.71 1.45 -5.33
C ARG A 107 -14.08 1.66 -3.96
N VAL A 108 -14.74 1.17 -2.92
CA VAL A 108 -14.22 1.23 -1.55
C VAL A 108 -12.99 0.33 -1.42
N GLY A 109 -13.07 -0.92 -1.89
CA GLY A 109 -11.92 -1.85 -1.90
C GLY A 109 -10.70 -1.23 -2.56
N TYR A 110 -10.86 -0.75 -3.80
CA TYR A 110 -9.78 -0.09 -4.53
C TYR A 110 -9.21 1.13 -3.79
N ALA A 111 -10.06 2.00 -3.21
CA ALA A 111 -9.57 3.14 -2.43
C ALA A 111 -8.77 2.73 -1.19
N GLU A 112 -9.12 1.62 -0.54
CA GLU A 112 -8.39 1.09 0.61
C GLU A 112 -7.06 0.44 0.19
N GLU A 113 -6.97 -0.17 -1.00
CA GLU A 113 -5.70 -0.65 -1.57
C GLU A 113 -4.73 0.52 -1.82
N LEU A 114 -5.21 1.63 -2.39
CA LEU A 114 -4.40 2.83 -2.60
C LEU A 114 -3.88 3.41 -1.28
N ARG A 115 -4.70 3.41 -0.22
CA ARG A 115 -4.28 3.86 1.12
C ARG A 115 -3.22 2.95 1.72
N LEU A 116 -3.40 1.63 1.61
CA LEU A 116 -2.40 0.66 2.05
C LEU A 116 -1.06 0.90 1.35
N ALA A 117 -1.06 1.12 0.03
CA ALA A 117 0.16 1.42 -0.71
C ALA A 117 0.85 2.70 -0.19
N ASN A 118 0.10 3.78 0.06
CA ASN A 118 0.65 5.01 0.64
C ASN A 118 1.31 4.78 2.00
N GLU A 119 0.64 4.04 2.88
CA GLU A 119 1.17 3.73 4.20
C GLU A 119 2.47 2.93 4.12
N LEU A 120 2.50 1.91 3.26
CA LEU A 120 3.70 1.09 3.02
C LEU A 120 4.84 1.91 2.42
N ALA A 121 4.56 2.80 1.48
CA ALA A 121 5.56 3.74 0.95
C ALA A 121 6.12 4.65 2.05
N GLY A 122 5.31 4.98 3.06
CA GLY A 122 5.69 5.72 4.26
C GLY A 122 6.73 5.05 5.14
N LEU A 123 6.85 3.72 5.08
CA LEU A 123 7.70 2.96 5.98
C LEU A 123 9.19 3.02 5.60
N PRO A 124 10.09 2.98 6.60
CA PRO A 124 11.51 2.86 6.34
C PRO A 124 11.81 1.53 5.66
N GLU A 125 12.79 1.57 4.76
CA GLU A 125 13.29 0.40 4.02
C GLU A 125 12.22 -0.39 3.27
N THR A 126 11.10 0.24 2.92
CA THR A 126 10.00 -0.40 2.18
C THR A 126 9.84 0.29 0.84
N ALA A 127 9.83 -0.49 -0.23
CA ALA A 127 9.45 -0.03 -1.57
C ALA A 127 8.25 -0.81 -2.06
N VAL A 128 7.21 -0.11 -2.51
CA VAL A 128 6.07 -0.72 -3.20
C VAL A 128 6.41 -0.82 -4.68
N VAL A 129 6.24 -2.01 -5.25
CA VAL A 129 6.54 -2.29 -6.67
C VAL A 129 5.29 -2.56 -7.51
N MET A 130 4.17 -2.88 -6.87
CA MET A 130 2.86 -3.02 -7.51
C MET A 130 1.74 -2.67 -6.53
N TYR A 131 0.71 -1.99 -7.03
CA TYR A 131 -0.56 -1.77 -6.34
C TYR A 131 -1.65 -1.34 -7.32
N GLY A 132 -2.92 -1.36 -6.88
CA GLY A 132 -4.01 -0.69 -7.57
C GLY A 132 -4.30 -1.29 -8.95
N ASN A 133 -4.36 -2.61 -9.02
CA ASN A 133 -4.77 -3.35 -10.21
C ASN A 133 -6.26 -3.18 -10.52
N ARG A 134 -6.65 -3.54 -11.75
CA ARG A 134 -8.07 -3.53 -12.12
C ARG A 134 -8.81 -4.54 -11.24
N VAL A 135 -10.00 -4.14 -10.82
CA VAL A 135 -10.93 -5.06 -10.15
C VAL A 135 -11.19 -6.24 -11.08
N THR A 136 -11.29 -7.44 -10.50
CA THR A 136 -11.34 -8.77 -11.15
C THR A 136 -10.01 -9.39 -11.55
N LEU A 137 -8.89 -8.68 -11.43
CA LEU A 137 -7.58 -9.35 -11.51
C LEU A 137 -7.30 -10.06 -10.20
N ASN A 138 -6.91 -11.33 -10.29
CA ASN A 138 -6.51 -12.13 -9.13
C ASN A 138 -5.04 -11.85 -8.81
N GLY A 139 -4.67 -11.95 -7.54
CA GLY A 139 -3.30 -11.75 -7.08
C GLY A 139 -3.23 -11.01 -5.76
N ALA A 140 -2.06 -10.44 -5.46
CA ALA A 140 -1.90 -9.54 -4.34
C ALA A 140 -2.45 -8.15 -4.70
N ASP A 141 -3.00 -7.45 -3.71
CA ASP A 141 -3.48 -6.08 -3.89
C ASP A 141 -2.31 -5.08 -3.90
N VAL A 142 -1.27 -5.37 -3.11
CA VAL A 142 -0.02 -4.60 -3.06
C VAL A 142 1.15 -5.58 -2.95
N ILE A 143 2.28 -5.23 -3.58
CA ILE A 143 3.55 -5.96 -3.47
C ILE A 143 4.61 -4.99 -3.00
N SER A 144 5.27 -5.33 -1.90
CA SER A 144 6.38 -4.53 -1.37
C SER A 144 7.63 -5.36 -1.14
N LEU A 145 8.75 -4.66 -1.14
CA LEU A 145 10.09 -5.19 -0.92
C LEU A 145 10.75 -4.46 0.24
N ASN A 146 11.52 -5.20 1.04
CA ASN A 146 12.51 -4.57 1.90
C ASN A 146 13.70 -4.08 1.05
N THR A 147 14.00 -2.78 1.06
CA THR A 147 15.02 -2.17 0.19
C THR A 147 16.45 -2.45 0.64
N ARG A 148 16.65 -3.11 1.79
CA ARG A 148 17.96 -3.52 2.29
C ARG A 148 18.21 -5.01 2.04
N THR A 149 17.21 -5.86 2.21
CA THR A 149 17.36 -7.32 2.15
C THR A 149 16.82 -7.93 0.85
N GLY A 150 15.85 -7.30 0.19
CA GLY A 150 15.09 -7.90 -0.92
C GLY A 150 13.95 -8.80 -0.46
N GLU A 151 13.64 -8.88 0.83
CA GLU A 151 12.51 -9.67 1.32
C GLU A 151 11.19 -9.18 0.72
N VAL A 152 10.42 -10.11 0.16
CA VAL A 152 9.14 -9.83 -0.51
C VAL A 152 7.97 -9.99 0.46
N THR A 153 7.03 -9.05 0.43
CA THR A 153 5.72 -9.19 1.08
C THR A 153 4.59 -8.99 0.08
N LEU A 154 3.68 -9.97 0.03
CA LEU A 154 2.43 -9.90 -0.74
C LEU A 154 1.29 -9.50 0.17
N TRP A 155 0.57 -8.44 -0.17
CA TRP A 155 -0.48 -7.87 0.67
C TRP A 155 -1.85 -8.06 0.04
N ASP A 156 -2.84 -8.33 0.88
CA ASP A 156 -4.25 -8.40 0.50
C ASP A 156 -5.06 -7.64 1.56
N ASN A 157 -5.84 -6.66 1.12
CA ASN A 157 -6.61 -5.78 1.97
C ASN A 157 -8.07 -6.23 2.02
N LYS A 158 -8.59 -6.43 3.23
CA LYS A 158 -9.99 -6.79 3.46
C LYS A 158 -10.71 -5.68 4.22
N PHE A 159 -11.38 -4.82 3.46
CA PHE A 159 -12.29 -3.83 4.03
C PHE A 159 -13.54 -4.49 4.62
N ARG A 160 -13.93 -4.07 5.82
CA ARG A 160 -15.22 -4.41 6.43
C ARG A 160 -15.88 -3.15 6.94
N SER A 161 -17.18 -2.97 6.68
CA SER A 161 -17.89 -1.79 7.19
C SER A 161 -18.26 -1.90 8.68
N ALA A 162 -18.33 -3.12 9.21
CA ALA A 162 -18.66 -3.40 10.60
C ALA A 162 -17.43 -3.89 11.37
N LEU A 163 -17.44 -3.70 12.69
CA LEU A 163 -16.40 -4.21 13.58
C LEU A 163 -16.33 -5.73 13.52
N THR A 164 -15.21 -6.27 13.06
CA THR A 164 -15.02 -7.72 12.91
C THR A 164 -13.55 -8.10 12.74
N SER A 165 -13.27 -9.39 12.92
CA SER A 165 -11.96 -9.97 12.58
C SER A 165 -11.99 -10.53 11.17
N ILE A 166 -10.91 -10.30 10.41
CA ILE A 166 -10.69 -10.93 9.12
C ILE A 166 -9.93 -12.25 9.27
N LYS A 167 -10.28 -13.20 8.40
CA LYS A 167 -9.53 -14.44 8.20
C LYS A 167 -8.42 -14.20 7.16
N PRO A 168 -7.38 -15.05 7.11
CA PRO A 168 -6.41 -15.05 6.02
C PRO A 168 -7.10 -15.07 4.65
N SER A 169 -6.56 -14.33 3.68
CA SER A 169 -7.09 -14.26 2.32
C SER A 169 -7.06 -15.63 1.66
N ASN A 170 -8.07 -15.91 0.83
CA ASN A 170 -8.08 -17.10 -0.02
C ASN A 170 -6.89 -17.09 -0.99
N THR A 171 -6.43 -15.91 -1.42
CA THR A 171 -5.25 -15.73 -2.28
C THR A 171 -4.01 -16.35 -1.65
N PHE A 172 -3.88 -16.28 -0.32
CA PHE A 172 -2.68 -16.70 0.41
C PHE A 172 -2.82 -18.04 1.10
N LYS A 173 -3.88 -18.80 0.79
CA LYS A 173 -4.07 -20.12 1.37
C LYS A 173 -2.95 -21.05 0.93
N PRO A 174 -2.20 -21.67 1.88
CA PRO A 174 -1.33 -22.77 1.55
C PRO A 174 -2.17 -23.99 1.12
N SER A 175 -1.59 -24.85 0.29
CA SER A 175 -2.11 -26.18 -0.01
C SER A 175 -1.35 -27.24 0.79
N LEU A 176 -1.86 -28.48 0.81
CA LEU A 176 -1.16 -29.62 1.45
C LEU A 176 0.20 -29.90 0.80
N GLU A 177 0.41 -29.45 -0.44
CA GLU A 177 1.63 -29.65 -1.23
C GLU A 177 2.47 -28.37 -1.37
N GLY A 178 2.18 -27.34 -0.56
CA GLY A 178 2.84 -26.03 -0.63
C GLY A 178 1.90 -24.93 -1.11
N TYR A 179 1.97 -24.57 -2.40
CA TYR A 179 1.17 -23.46 -2.94
C TYR A 179 -0.21 -23.92 -3.41
N SER A 180 -1.23 -23.14 -3.09
CA SER A 180 -2.46 -23.14 -3.89
C SER A 180 -2.21 -22.46 -5.24
N ASP A 181 -3.05 -22.72 -6.24
CA ASP A 181 -2.95 -22.08 -7.56
C ASP A 181 -3.05 -20.55 -7.45
N SER A 182 -3.89 -20.04 -6.54
CA SER A 182 -4.01 -18.60 -6.28
C SER A 182 -2.74 -18.01 -5.69
N LEU A 183 -2.09 -18.69 -4.75
CA LEU A 183 -0.81 -18.25 -4.18
C LEU A 183 0.31 -18.29 -5.22
N ARG A 184 0.33 -19.32 -6.07
CA ARG A 184 1.27 -19.42 -7.18
C ARG A 184 1.11 -18.26 -8.15
N GLY A 185 -0.12 -17.97 -8.58
CA GLY A 185 -0.42 -16.82 -9.45
C GLY A 185 -0.02 -15.47 -8.82
N ALA A 186 -0.23 -15.30 -7.51
CA ALA A 186 0.23 -14.09 -6.81
C ALA A 186 1.76 -13.99 -6.77
N SER A 187 2.47 -15.11 -6.59
CA SER A 187 3.94 -15.16 -6.63
C SER A 187 4.48 -14.87 -8.03
N GLU A 188 3.89 -15.45 -9.08
CA GLU A 188 4.26 -15.21 -10.48
C GLU A 188 4.06 -13.74 -10.88
N GLN A 189 2.93 -13.16 -10.48
CA GLN A 189 2.66 -11.73 -10.65
C GLN A 189 3.72 -10.88 -9.92
N ALA A 190 4.11 -11.27 -8.70
CA ALA A 190 5.16 -10.58 -7.97
C ALA A 190 6.49 -10.60 -8.73
N GLN A 191 6.89 -11.77 -9.23
CA GLN A 191 8.10 -11.88 -10.04
C GLN A 191 8.06 -10.97 -11.27
N GLU A 192 6.93 -10.91 -11.99
CA GLU A 192 6.77 -10.03 -13.15
C GLU A 192 6.98 -8.55 -12.78
N HIS A 193 6.28 -8.06 -11.75
CA HIS A 193 6.40 -6.66 -11.35
C HIS A 193 7.77 -6.32 -10.77
N ILE A 194 8.41 -7.27 -10.05
CA ILE A 194 9.74 -7.08 -9.51
C ILE A 194 10.77 -7.03 -10.65
N ARG A 195 10.72 -7.94 -11.63
CA ARG A 195 11.63 -7.92 -12.81
C ARG A 195 11.61 -6.59 -13.53
N ASN A 196 10.42 -6.00 -13.68
CA ASN A 196 10.22 -4.74 -14.39
C ASN A 196 10.34 -3.49 -13.50
N SER A 197 10.60 -3.65 -12.20
CA SER A 197 10.62 -2.54 -11.26
C SER A 197 11.86 -1.66 -11.45
N THR A 198 11.61 -0.35 -11.49
CA THR A 198 12.62 0.71 -11.41
C THR A 198 12.63 1.39 -10.03
N THR A 199 11.80 0.95 -9.09
CA THR A 199 11.65 1.55 -7.75
C THR A 199 12.78 1.13 -6.80
N VAL A 200 13.46 0.02 -7.09
CA VAL A 200 14.53 -0.55 -6.28
C VAL A 200 15.81 -0.76 -7.09
N SER A 201 16.94 -0.92 -6.40
CA SER A 201 18.22 -1.24 -7.06
C SER A 201 18.18 -2.63 -7.70
N GLU A 202 19.08 -2.85 -8.66
CA GLU A 202 19.23 -4.16 -9.30
C GLU A 202 19.57 -5.28 -8.31
N SER A 203 20.45 -5.01 -7.33
CA SER A 203 20.79 -5.99 -6.29
C SER A 203 19.57 -6.42 -5.45
N VAL A 204 18.75 -5.46 -5.01
CA VAL A 204 17.52 -5.73 -4.25
C VAL A 204 16.53 -6.52 -5.10
N ARG A 205 16.38 -6.14 -6.37
CA ARG A 205 15.52 -6.84 -7.33
C ARG A 205 15.94 -8.29 -7.52
N LEU A 206 17.24 -8.55 -7.73
CA LEU A 206 17.76 -9.91 -7.92
C LEU A 206 17.56 -10.76 -6.65
N ASN A 207 17.86 -10.22 -5.47
CA ASN A 207 17.62 -10.91 -4.20
C ASN A 207 16.13 -11.23 -4.01
N ALA A 208 15.22 -10.32 -4.37
CA ALA A 208 13.78 -10.53 -4.27
C ALA A 208 13.28 -11.62 -5.22
N LEU A 209 13.81 -11.68 -6.44
CA LEU A 209 13.47 -12.73 -7.41
C LEU A 209 13.96 -14.09 -6.94
N GLU A 210 15.21 -14.18 -6.48
CA GLU A 210 15.77 -15.41 -5.90
C GLU A 210 14.95 -15.86 -4.69
N ALA A 211 14.54 -14.93 -3.82
CA ALA A 211 13.70 -15.24 -2.67
C ALA A 211 12.35 -15.82 -3.10
N LEU A 212 11.68 -15.25 -4.10
CA LEU A 212 10.42 -15.80 -4.63
C LEU A 212 10.59 -17.15 -5.32
N GLU A 213 11.67 -17.34 -6.10
CA GLU A 213 11.99 -18.61 -6.76
C GLU A 213 12.24 -19.73 -5.75
N ASN A 214 12.91 -19.41 -4.64
CA ASN A 214 13.12 -20.31 -3.52
C ASN A 214 11.91 -20.41 -2.59
N GLY A 215 10.82 -19.70 -2.86
CA GLY A 215 9.61 -19.70 -2.06
C GLY A 215 9.76 -19.11 -0.65
N ASN A 216 10.63 -18.14 -0.51
CA ASN A 216 10.93 -17.38 0.69
C ASN A 216 10.30 -15.98 0.61
N PHE A 217 9.11 -15.81 1.17
CA PHE A 217 8.41 -14.52 1.21
C PHE A 217 7.39 -14.49 2.35
N SER A 218 6.81 -13.32 2.60
CA SER A 218 5.70 -13.18 3.53
C SER A 218 4.42 -12.84 2.77
N THR A 219 3.28 -13.29 3.28
CA THR A 219 1.98 -12.76 2.90
C THR A 219 1.35 -12.06 4.09
N ASN A 220 0.56 -11.03 3.83
CA ASN A 220 -0.17 -10.32 4.86
C ASN A 220 -1.58 -9.98 4.41
N THR A 221 -2.58 -10.59 5.04
CA THR A 221 -3.98 -10.16 4.91
C THR A 221 -4.26 -9.11 5.97
N VAL A 222 -4.42 -7.86 5.56
CA VAL A 222 -4.65 -6.73 6.47
C VAL A 222 -6.11 -6.28 6.43
N GLY A 223 -6.67 -6.00 7.61
CA GLY A 223 -8.03 -5.50 7.75
C GLY A 223 -8.07 -3.98 7.68
N SER A 224 -9.09 -3.43 7.02
CA SER A 224 -9.37 -2.00 6.98
C SER A 224 -10.84 -1.70 7.32
N GLY A 225 -11.17 -0.42 7.52
CA GLY A 225 -12.52 0.03 7.84
C GLY A 225 -12.92 -0.25 9.28
N GLY A 226 -13.70 -1.29 9.52
CA GLY A 226 -14.08 -1.84 10.83
C GLY A 226 -13.31 -3.11 11.19
N SER A 227 -12.50 -3.66 10.28
CA SER A 227 -11.57 -4.72 10.66
C SER A 227 -10.28 -4.16 11.25
N ARG A 228 -9.72 -4.86 12.24
CA ARG A 228 -8.65 -4.36 13.12
C ARG A 228 -7.52 -5.35 13.35
N ASN A 229 -7.45 -6.41 12.56
CA ASN A 229 -6.40 -7.41 12.65
C ASN A 229 -5.71 -7.63 11.31
N SER A 230 -4.51 -8.20 11.38
CA SER A 230 -3.74 -8.67 10.25
C SER A 230 -3.41 -10.15 10.43
N ASN A 231 -3.31 -10.89 9.34
CA ASN A 231 -2.87 -12.28 9.33
C ASN A 231 -1.62 -12.39 8.46
N VAL A 232 -0.47 -12.65 9.08
CA VAL A 232 0.81 -12.82 8.40
C VAL A 232 1.11 -14.30 8.28
N ILE A 233 1.54 -14.75 7.10
CA ILE A 233 2.06 -16.10 6.89
C ILE A 233 3.44 -15.95 6.26
N ARG A 234 4.47 -16.49 6.92
CA ARG A 234 5.81 -16.57 6.34
C ARG A 234 5.95 -17.89 5.60
N PHE A 235 6.51 -17.83 4.40
CA PHE A 235 6.88 -18.99 3.61
C PHE A 235 8.40 -19.14 3.62
N VAL A 236 8.87 -20.37 3.85
CA VAL A 236 10.27 -20.76 3.75
C VAL A 236 10.34 -22.03 2.92
N ASN A 237 11.11 -22.00 1.82
CA ASN A 237 11.19 -23.11 0.87
C ASN A 237 9.81 -23.56 0.36
N GLY A 238 8.89 -22.60 0.16
CA GLY A 238 7.53 -22.86 -0.29
C GLY A 238 6.55 -23.37 0.77
N LEU A 239 6.99 -23.58 2.00
CA LEU A 239 6.16 -24.08 3.09
C LEU A 239 5.82 -22.98 4.10
N PRO A 240 4.57 -22.91 4.61
CA PRO A 240 4.20 -21.96 5.65
C PRO A 240 4.90 -22.31 6.96
N VAL A 241 5.49 -21.32 7.63
CA VAL A 241 6.07 -21.43 8.97
C VAL A 241 5.27 -20.58 9.96
N GLN A 242 5.04 -21.13 11.16
CA GLN A 242 4.33 -20.47 12.26
C GLN A 242 5.28 -19.62 13.10
#